data_AF-A0AB34JMQ2-F1
#
_entry.id   AF-A0AB34JMQ2-F1
#
_cell.length_a   1.000
_cell.length_b   1.000
_cell.length_c   1.000
_cell.angle_alpha   90.00
_cell.angle_beta   90.00
_cell.angle_gamma   90.00
#
_symmetry.space_group_name_H-M   'P 1'
#
loop_
_entity.id
_entity.type
_entity.pdbx_description
1 polymer ?
#
loop_
_entity_poly.entity_id
_entity_poly.type
_entity_poly.pdbx_seq_one_letter_code
_entity_poly.pdbx_strand_id
1 'polypeptide(L)'
;MSAVCATGALTSDSSPSVWVPYTLWAVFLWYCASVHLLITVCFVTRRGMWLIGKSPRTGQVPWWSLLVWFPFHLPTHLYTAVHTAMSKRAGVPVASEVVPGWWLGGRYGAELGRTYAAVVDLTVEFSEGCRDRTAEYLLLACWDGVPPDPAGLEDAAQLCARCRHRGDVMVHCAHGRGRSTCVILACLVRAGVFSNWREAFEKIKPMRKGIKLNSKMRHALDEWQKRYP
;
A
#
# COMPACT_ATOMS: atom_id res chain seq x y z
N MET A 1 -47.48 -73.32 -3.86
CA MET A 1 -47.85 -72.04 -3.22
C MET A 1 -46.56 -71.35 -2.82
N SER A 2 -46.33 -70.19 -3.43
CA SER A 2 -45.02 -69.53 -3.55
C SER A 2 -44.52 -68.93 -2.24
N ALA A 3 -43.25 -69.19 -1.92
CA ALA A 3 -42.42 -68.32 -1.10
C ALA A 3 -41.47 -67.58 -2.06
N VAL A 4 -41.62 -66.26 -2.17
CA VAL A 4 -40.60 -65.41 -2.78
C VAL A 4 -40.24 -64.35 -1.76
N CYS A 5 -39.06 -64.56 -1.17
CA CYS A 5 -38.35 -63.62 -0.32
C CYS A 5 -37.80 -62.51 -1.23
N ALA A 6 -38.35 -61.30 -1.15
CA ALA A 6 -37.78 -60.13 -1.82
C ALA A 6 -36.76 -59.46 -0.88
N THR A 7 -35.51 -59.90 -0.98
CA THR A 7 -34.34 -59.11 -0.56
C THR A 7 -33.77 -58.45 -1.82
N GLY A 8 -33.60 -57.13 -1.80
CA GLY A 8 -33.19 -56.40 -3.00
C GLY A 8 -32.80 -54.95 -2.72
N ALA A 9 -31.59 -54.79 -2.18
CA ALA A 9 -30.66 -53.67 -2.33
C ALA A 9 -31.20 -52.22 -2.27
N LEU A 10 -31.02 -51.58 -1.11
CA LEU A 10 -30.75 -50.14 -1.04
C LEU A 10 -29.38 -49.90 -1.69
N THR A 11 -29.35 -49.51 -2.96
CA THR A 11 -28.14 -48.96 -3.58
C THR A 11 -27.89 -47.59 -2.96
N SER A 12 -26.91 -47.52 -2.04
CA SER A 12 -26.33 -46.25 -1.61
C SER A 12 -25.65 -45.61 -2.82
N ASP A 13 -26.29 -44.60 -3.41
CA ASP A 13 -25.69 -43.75 -4.42
C ASP A 13 -24.64 -42.84 -3.75
N SER A 14 -23.50 -43.42 -3.40
CA SER A 14 -22.32 -42.69 -2.98
C SER A 14 -21.58 -42.28 -4.24
N SER A 15 -22.06 -41.26 -4.94
CA SER A 15 -21.42 -40.73 -6.14
C SER A 15 -20.20 -39.87 -5.71
N PRO A 16 -18.95 -40.36 -5.84
CA PRO A 16 -17.76 -39.65 -5.37
C PRO A 16 -17.46 -38.36 -6.14
N SER A 17 -18.12 -38.14 -7.28
CA SER A 17 -17.89 -37.02 -8.19
C SER A 17 -18.35 -35.66 -7.65
N VAL A 18 -19.37 -35.62 -6.77
CA VAL A 18 -19.92 -34.37 -6.24
C VAL A 18 -19.15 -33.88 -5.00
N TRP A 19 -18.50 -34.77 -4.25
CA TRP A 19 -17.75 -34.43 -3.03
C TRP A 19 -16.38 -33.77 -3.31
N VAL A 20 -15.75 -34.13 -4.42
CA VAL A 20 -14.47 -33.54 -4.86
C VAL A 20 -14.57 -32.03 -5.13
N PRO A 21 -15.58 -31.51 -5.86
CA PRO A 21 -15.70 -30.07 -6.04
C PRO A 21 -15.98 -29.34 -4.72
N TYR A 22 -16.81 -29.86 -3.82
CA TYR A 22 -17.07 -29.21 -2.53
C TYR A 22 -15.84 -29.15 -1.61
N THR A 23 -15.03 -30.22 -1.58
CA THR A 23 -13.80 -30.24 -0.78
C THR A 23 -12.75 -29.25 -1.32
N LEU A 24 -12.59 -29.14 -2.64
CA LEU A 24 -11.71 -28.14 -3.26
C LEU A 24 -12.16 -26.70 -2.96
N TRP A 25 -13.46 -26.41 -3.07
CA TRP A 25 -14.01 -25.10 -2.71
C TRP A 25 -13.82 -24.80 -1.22
N ALA A 26 -14.05 -25.77 -0.34
CA ALA A 26 -13.84 -25.60 1.10
C ALA A 26 -12.37 -25.29 1.42
N VAL A 27 -11.41 -26.02 0.82
CA VAL A 27 -9.97 -25.76 0.99
C VAL A 27 -9.60 -24.35 0.50
N PHE A 28 -10.13 -23.93 -0.65
CA PHE A 28 -9.88 -22.59 -1.18
C PHE A 28 -10.43 -21.48 -0.27
N LEU A 29 -11.64 -21.65 0.27
CA LEU A 29 -12.23 -20.69 1.21
C LEU A 29 -11.45 -20.64 2.54
N TRP A 30 -11.02 -21.80 3.06
CA TRP A 30 -10.16 -21.86 4.25
C TRP A 30 -8.82 -21.17 4.03
N TYR A 31 -8.22 -21.35 2.86
CA TYR A 31 -7.00 -20.64 2.47
C TYR A 31 -7.22 -19.13 2.45
N CYS A 32 -8.28 -18.64 1.79
CA CYS A 32 -8.59 -17.22 1.74
C CYS A 32 -8.81 -16.63 3.15
N ALA A 33 -9.60 -17.31 3.98
CA ALA A 33 -9.87 -16.89 5.35
C ALA A 33 -8.59 -16.85 6.20
N SER A 34 -7.72 -17.85 6.06
CA SER A 34 -6.45 -17.91 6.80
C SER A 34 -5.50 -16.80 6.39
N VAL A 35 -5.39 -16.51 5.09
CA VAL A 35 -4.60 -15.38 4.57
C VAL A 35 -5.14 -14.06 5.10
N HIS A 36 -6.45 -13.83 5.02
CA HIS A 36 -7.05 -12.58 5.53
C HIS A 36 -6.88 -12.42 7.04
N LEU A 37 -7.03 -13.50 7.82
CA LEU A 37 -6.78 -13.48 9.25
C LEU A 37 -5.33 -13.08 9.55
N LEU A 38 -4.37 -13.73 8.89
CA LEU A 38 -2.95 -13.43 9.08
C LEU A 38 -2.60 -11.98 8.69
N ILE A 39 -3.08 -11.51 7.54
CA ILE A 39 -2.89 -10.12 7.11
C ILE A 39 -3.55 -9.15 8.11
N THR A 40 -4.74 -9.46 8.60
CA THR A 40 -5.43 -8.63 9.61
C THR A 40 -4.60 -8.53 10.89
N VAL A 41 -4.06 -9.64 11.38
CA VAL A 41 -3.15 -9.65 12.54
C VAL A 41 -1.91 -8.79 12.27
N CYS A 42 -1.32 -8.88 11.08
CA CYS A 42 -0.18 -8.05 10.66
C CYS A 42 -0.52 -6.55 10.64
N PHE A 43 -1.69 -6.18 10.11
CA PHE A 43 -2.20 -4.80 10.10
C PHE A 43 -2.41 -4.25 11.51
N VAL A 44 -3.08 -5.02 12.39
CA VAL A 44 -3.38 -4.60 13.77
C VAL A 44 -2.10 -4.45 14.59
N THR A 45 -1.17 -5.40 14.46
CA THR A 45 0.12 -5.38 15.17
C THR A 45 1.15 -4.43 14.53
N ARG A 46 0.87 -3.91 13.33
CA ARG A 46 1.79 -3.08 12.52
C ARG A 46 3.13 -3.77 12.23
N ARG A 47 3.09 -5.08 12.05
CA ARG A 47 4.26 -5.94 11.79
C ARG A 47 4.03 -6.78 10.54
N GLY A 48 5.05 -7.47 10.07
CA GLY A 48 4.91 -8.45 8.99
C GLY A 48 4.88 -7.86 7.58
N MET A 49 5.21 -6.58 7.38
CA MET A 49 5.34 -5.98 6.04
C MET A 49 6.29 -6.76 5.13
N TRP A 50 7.33 -7.37 5.72
CA TRP A 50 8.31 -8.22 5.03
C TRP A 50 7.69 -9.50 4.43
N LEU A 51 6.53 -9.96 4.93
CA LEU A 51 5.85 -11.17 4.43
C LEU A 51 5.43 -11.05 2.96
N ILE A 52 5.12 -9.83 2.52
CA ILE A 52 4.76 -9.56 1.12
C ILE A 52 5.99 -9.67 0.20
N GLY A 53 7.20 -9.59 0.76
CA GLY A 53 8.44 -9.85 0.02
C GLY A 53 8.82 -8.77 -0.99
N LYS A 54 8.25 -7.56 -0.91
CA LYS A 54 8.62 -6.45 -1.80
C LYS A 54 10.09 -6.10 -1.62
N SER A 55 10.84 -6.07 -2.71
CA SER A 55 12.27 -5.78 -2.71
C SER A 55 12.54 -4.32 -2.34
N PRO A 56 13.33 -4.05 -1.27
CA PRO A 56 13.71 -2.67 -0.93
C PRO A 56 14.60 -2.00 -1.97
N ARG A 57 15.29 -2.76 -2.84
CA ARG A 57 16.19 -2.21 -3.87
C ARG A 57 15.48 -1.90 -5.18
N THR A 58 14.62 -2.82 -5.63
CA THR A 58 13.96 -2.73 -6.94
C THR A 58 12.51 -2.25 -6.84
N GLY A 59 11.93 -2.23 -5.64
CA GLY A 59 10.52 -1.92 -5.44
C GLY A 59 9.57 -2.94 -6.06
N GLN A 60 10.06 -4.10 -6.50
CA GLN A 60 9.23 -5.13 -7.13
C GLN A 60 8.65 -6.09 -6.10
N VAL A 61 7.37 -6.41 -6.25
CA VAL A 61 6.72 -7.53 -5.56
C VAL A 61 7.01 -8.81 -6.36
N PRO A 62 7.59 -9.86 -5.75
CA PRO A 62 7.94 -11.07 -6.47
C PRO A 62 6.68 -11.86 -6.88
N TRP A 63 6.75 -12.60 -7.98
CA TRP A 63 5.60 -13.34 -8.53
C TRP A 63 5.02 -14.35 -7.53
N TRP A 64 5.86 -14.99 -6.70
CA TRP A 64 5.40 -15.94 -5.69
C TRP A 64 4.50 -15.26 -4.65
N SER A 65 4.76 -13.98 -4.34
CA SER A 65 3.95 -13.20 -3.39
C SER A 65 2.57 -12.95 -3.96
N LEU A 66 2.47 -12.69 -5.27
CA LEU A 66 1.18 -12.55 -5.94
C LEU A 66 0.35 -13.84 -5.90
N LEU A 67 1.00 -15.01 -5.92
CA LEU A 67 0.34 -16.31 -5.83
C LEU A 67 -0.08 -16.66 -4.39
N VAL A 68 0.87 -16.61 -3.44
CA VAL A 68 0.67 -16.97 -2.03
C VAL A 68 -0.23 -15.97 -1.30
N TRP A 69 -0.18 -14.70 -1.68
CA TRP A 69 -0.99 -13.65 -1.08
C TRP A 69 -2.09 -13.16 -2.03
N PHE A 70 -2.48 -13.99 -3.01
CA PHE A 70 -3.52 -13.64 -3.99
C PHE A 70 -4.82 -13.12 -3.36
N PRO A 71 -5.39 -13.75 -2.29
CA PRO A 71 -6.61 -13.26 -1.65
C PRO A 71 -6.46 -11.85 -1.06
N PHE A 72 -5.23 -11.40 -0.78
CA PHE A 72 -4.93 -10.03 -0.36
C PHE A 72 -4.64 -9.11 -1.55
N HIS A 73 -3.76 -9.51 -2.47
CA HIS A 73 -3.36 -8.67 -3.60
C HIS A 73 -4.51 -8.35 -4.55
N LEU A 74 -5.32 -9.35 -4.94
CA LEU A 74 -6.39 -9.14 -5.93
C LEU A 74 -7.37 -8.03 -5.51
N PRO A 75 -8.04 -8.11 -4.33
CA PRO A 75 -8.96 -7.06 -3.92
C PRO A 75 -8.26 -5.72 -3.70
N THR A 76 -7.02 -5.71 -3.18
CA THR A 76 -6.27 -4.47 -2.98
C THR A 76 -5.92 -3.77 -4.30
N HIS A 77 -5.47 -4.50 -5.33
CA HIS A 77 -5.21 -3.95 -6.65
C HIS A 77 -6.50 -3.47 -7.32
N LEU A 78 -7.58 -4.25 -7.26
CA LEU A 78 -8.88 -3.87 -7.82
C LEU A 78 -9.42 -2.60 -7.15
N TYR A 79 -9.40 -2.56 -5.82
CA TYR A 79 -9.83 -1.39 -5.06
C TYR A 79 -9.03 -0.15 -5.44
N THR A 80 -7.70 -0.25 -5.48
CA THR A 80 -6.84 0.89 -5.84
C THR A 80 -7.02 1.33 -7.29
N ALA A 81 -7.25 0.42 -8.23
CA ALA A 81 -7.55 0.75 -9.62
C ALA A 81 -8.87 1.51 -9.74
N VAL A 82 -9.94 0.99 -9.13
CA VAL A 82 -11.27 1.62 -9.14
C VAL A 82 -11.24 2.98 -8.45
N HIS A 83 -10.67 3.06 -7.25
CA HIS A 83 -10.56 4.30 -6.50
C HIS A 83 -9.74 5.36 -7.28
N THR A 84 -8.66 4.95 -7.95
CA THR A 84 -7.86 5.86 -8.79
C THR A 84 -8.66 6.33 -10.00
N ALA A 85 -9.37 5.44 -10.70
CA ALA A 85 -10.20 5.82 -11.84
C ALA A 85 -11.30 6.82 -11.43
N MET A 86 -11.97 6.59 -10.30
CA MET A 86 -12.94 7.53 -9.73
C MET A 86 -12.30 8.87 -9.35
N SER A 87 -11.11 8.84 -8.73
CA SER A 87 -10.37 10.04 -8.35
C SER A 87 -9.99 10.88 -9.57
N LYS A 88 -9.53 10.24 -10.66
CA LYS A 88 -9.23 10.91 -11.95
C LYS A 88 -10.47 11.59 -12.52
N ARG A 89 -11.62 10.89 -12.55
CA ARG A 89 -12.91 11.47 -12.98
C ARG A 89 -13.33 12.67 -12.13
N ALA A 90 -12.98 12.67 -10.85
CA ALA A 90 -13.22 13.79 -9.92
C ALA A 90 -12.14 14.89 -9.97
N GLY A 91 -11.24 14.87 -10.97
CA GLY A 91 -10.21 15.88 -11.18
C GLY A 91 -8.99 15.76 -10.27
N VAL A 92 -8.80 14.62 -9.60
CA VAL A 92 -7.61 14.38 -8.75
C VAL A 92 -6.56 13.61 -9.57
N PRO A 93 -5.40 14.22 -9.88
CA PRO A 93 -4.37 13.56 -10.68
C PRO A 93 -3.67 12.45 -9.89
N VAL A 94 -2.98 11.55 -10.60
CA VAL A 94 -2.22 10.44 -9.99
C VAL A 94 -1.16 10.92 -9.00
N ALA A 95 -0.55 12.07 -9.28
CA ALA A 95 0.28 12.83 -8.36
C ALA A 95 0.17 14.33 -8.62
N SER A 96 0.50 15.14 -7.63
CA SER A 96 0.44 16.60 -7.68
C SER A 96 1.76 17.17 -7.17
N GLU A 97 2.28 18.18 -7.85
CA GLU A 97 3.32 19.05 -7.30
C GLU A 97 2.69 19.93 -6.23
N VAL A 98 3.04 19.70 -4.97
CA VAL A 98 2.46 20.44 -3.83
C VAL A 98 3.27 21.67 -3.45
N VAL A 99 4.56 21.64 -3.76
CA VAL A 99 5.55 22.72 -3.68
C VAL A 99 6.51 22.50 -4.85
N PRO A 100 7.11 23.53 -5.48
CA PRO A 100 8.04 23.35 -6.60
C PRO A 100 9.11 22.24 -6.38
N GLY A 101 9.04 21.20 -7.20
CA GLY A 101 9.83 19.97 -7.21
C GLY A 101 9.55 18.97 -6.08
N TRP A 102 8.45 19.15 -5.35
CA TRP A 102 7.96 18.23 -4.32
C TRP A 102 6.63 17.62 -4.75
N TRP A 103 6.66 16.33 -5.06
CA TRP A 103 5.53 15.62 -5.61
C TRP A 103 4.88 14.67 -4.59
N LEU A 104 3.56 14.73 -4.51
CA LEU A 104 2.73 13.86 -3.67
C LEU A 104 1.80 13.03 -4.54
N GLY A 105 1.88 11.70 -4.45
CA GLY A 105 1.19 10.81 -5.39
C GLY A 105 0.64 9.52 -4.82
N GLY A 106 -0.14 8.83 -5.67
CA GLY A 106 -0.51 7.44 -5.52
C GLY A 106 0.39 6.51 -6.36
N ARG A 107 0.06 5.22 -6.37
CA ARG A 107 0.83 4.16 -7.06
C ARG A 107 1.06 4.46 -8.54
N TYR A 108 0.08 5.08 -9.21
CA TYR A 108 0.12 5.36 -10.64
C TYR A 108 0.94 6.62 -11.00
N GLY A 109 1.84 7.08 -10.14
CA GLY A 109 2.69 8.25 -10.41
C GLY A 109 3.56 8.12 -11.68
N ALA A 110 3.84 6.89 -12.10
CA ALA A 110 4.59 6.59 -13.31
C ALA A 110 3.93 7.12 -14.60
N GLU A 111 2.60 7.26 -14.62
CA GLU A 111 1.85 7.80 -15.76
C GLU A 111 2.26 9.23 -16.13
N LEU A 112 2.86 9.98 -15.21
CA LEU A 112 3.33 11.34 -15.48
C LEU A 112 4.61 11.38 -16.32
N GLY A 113 5.28 10.24 -16.55
CA GLY A 113 6.50 10.17 -17.36
C GLY A 113 7.70 10.96 -16.78
N ARG A 114 7.63 11.38 -15.52
CA ARG A 114 8.68 12.19 -14.88
C ARG A 114 9.85 11.35 -14.39
N THR A 115 10.98 12.01 -14.26
CA THR A 115 12.21 11.51 -13.62
C THR A 115 12.36 12.18 -12.26
N TYR A 116 12.69 11.39 -11.24
CA TYR A 116 12.85 11.88 -9.87
C TYR A 116 14.27 11.63 -9.37
N ALA A 117 14.81 12.62 -8.65
CA ALA A 117 16.05 12.47 -7.90
C ALA A 117 15.85 11.50 -6.72
N ALA A 118 14.66 11.49 -6.11
CA ALA A 118 14.29 10.47 -5.13
C ALA A 118 12.81 10.09 -5.18
N VAL A 119 12.51 8.82 -4.93
CA VAL A 119 11.15 8.31 -4.66
C VAL A 119 11.10 7.63 -3.30
N VAL A 120 10.18 8.07 -2.46
CA VAL A 120 9.79 7.39 -1.22
C VAL A 120 8.47 6.68 -1.42
N ASP A 121 8.51 5.37 -1.30
CA ASP A 121 7.40 4.46 -1.56
C ASP A 121 6.91 3.82 -0.26
N LEU A 122 5.66 4.07 0.08
CA LEU A 122 5.06 3.58 1.32
C LEU A 122 4.23 2.30 1.15
N THR A 123 4.30 1.66 -0.02
CA THR A 123 3.47 0.50 -0.36
C THR A 123 4.26 -0.79 -0.27
N VAL A 124 3.63 -1.86 0.20
CA VAL A 124 4.18 -3.22 0.16
C VAL A 124 3.41 -4.10 -0.83
N GLU A 125 2.14 -3.76 -1.03
CA GLU A 125 1.16 -4.46 -1.86
C GLU A 125 1.41 -4.30 -3.38
N PHE A 126 2.26 -3.35 -3.76
CA PHE A 126 2.37 -2.86 -5.14
C PHE A 126 3.81 -2.79 -5.61
N SER A 127 4.10 -3.23 -6.84
CA SER A 127 5.39 -2.92 -7.47
C SER A 127 5.51 -1.43 -7.78
N GLU A 128 6.73 -0.90 -7.65
CA GLU A 128 7.07 0.49 -7.93
C GLU A 128 7.15 0.78 -9.43
N GLY A 129 6.35 1.75 -9.89
CA GLY A 129 6.24 2.08 -11.32
C GLY A 129 7.25 3.13 -11.82
N CYS A 130 7.77 3.97 -10.92
CA CYS A 130 8.76 5.01 -11.25
C CYS A 130 10.20 4.53 -11.10
N ARG A 131 10.44 3.27 -10.71
CA ARG A 131 11.76 2.78 -10.29
C ARG A 131 12.85 3.05 -11.33
N ASP A 132 12.56 2.82 -12.61
CA ASP A 132 13.51 2.98 -13.72
C ASP A 132 13.85 4.45 -14.03
N ARG A 133 13.02 5.38 -13.55
CA ARG A 133 13.20 6.83 -13.70
C ARG A 133 13.52 7.50 -12.37
N THR A 134 14.13 6.75 -11.45
CA THR A 134 14.46 7.22 -10.10
C THR A 134 15.93 6.95 -9.77
N ALA A 135 16.64 8.01 -9.38
CA ALA A 135 18.03 7.87 -8.94
C ALA A 135 18.11 7.20 -7.55
N GLU A 136 17.47 7.79 -6.54
CA GLU A 136 17.44 7.24 -5.18
C GLU A 136 16.05 6.69 -4.82
N TYR A 137 15.98 5.42 -4.45
CA TYR A 137 14.71 4.78 -4.07
C TYR A 137 14.74 4.36 -2.62
N LEU A 138 13.68 4.71 -1.87
CA LEU A 138 13.46 4.27 -0.50
C LEU A 138 12.10 3.63 -0.36
N LEU A 139 12.10 2.33 -0.07
CA LEU A 139 10.92 1.62 0.40
C LEU A 139 10.75 1.86 1.90
N LEU A 140 9.73 2.62 2.28
CA LEU A 140 9.31 2.80 3.66
C LEU A 140 8.05 1.95 3.91
N ALA A 141 8.27 0.64 4.02
CA ALA A 141 7.23 -0.38 4.04
C ALA A 141 6.19 -0.14 5.16
N CYS A 142 4.96 0.21 4.78
CA CYS A 142 3.87 0.49 5.72
C CYS A 142 2.55 -0.15 5.27
N TRP A 143 1.83 -0.75 6.22
CA TRP A 143 0.43 -1.12 6.00
C TRP A 143 -0.46 0.12 5.79
N ASP A 144 -1.55 -0.03 5.05
CA ASP A 144 -2.42 1.11 4.77
C ASP A 144 -3.02 1.72 6.05
N GLY A 145 -3.10 3.05 6.07
CA GLY A 145 -3.55 3.81 7.24
C GLY A 145 -2.57 3.88 8.42
N VAL A 146 -1.44 3.17 8.37
CA VAL A 146 -0.41 3.19 9.40
C VAL A 146 0.74 4.12 8.97
N PRO A 147 1.11 5.14 9.77
CA PRO A 147 2.29 5.95 9.47
C PRO A 147 3.58 5.15 9.75
N PRO A 148 4.69 5.50 9.08
CA PRO A 148 6.01 5.14 9.54
C PRO A 148 6.26 5.63 10.98
N ASP A 149 7.22 5.01 11.65
CA ASP A 149 7.70 5.51 12.93
C ASP A 149 8.53 6.81 12.75
N PRO A 150 8.82 7.55 13.83
CA PRO A 150 9.60 8.79 13.73
C PRO A 150 10.98 8.63 13.08
N ALA A 151 11.65 7.49 13.26
CA ALA A 151 12.95 7.24 12.61
C ALA A 151 12.79 7.10 11.09
N GLY A 152 11.81 6.32 10.63
CA GLY A 152 11.51 6.19 9.21
C GLY A 152 11.02 7.48 8.55
N LEU A 153 10.29 8.33 9.30
CA LEU A 153 9.98 9.70 8.86
C LEU A 153 11.25 10.53 8.64
N GLU A 154 12.21 10.45 9.56
CA GLU A 154 13.48 11.16 9.46
C GLU A 154 14.33 10.64 8.29
N ASP A 155 14.45 9.32 8.11
CA ASP A 155 15.21 8.73 7.00
C ASP A 155 14.67 9.22 5.64
N ALA A 156 13.35 9.22 5.47
CA ALA A 156 12.70 9.73 4.27
C ALA A 156 12.88 11.26 4.13
N ALA A 157 12.76 12.01 5.22
CA ALA A 157 12.92 13.45 5.23
C ALA A 157 14.33 13.88 4.83
N GLN A 158 15.36 13.24 5.41
CA GLN A 158 16.75 13.49 5.05
C GLN A 158 17.05 13.07 3.62
N LEU A 159 16.58 11.91 3.17
CA LEU A 159 16.77 11.49 1.78
C LEU A 159 16.19 12.51 0.81
N CYS A 160 14.93 12.91 0.99
CA CYS A 160 14.29 13.87 0.11
C CYS A 160 14.98 15.24 0.15
N ALA A 161 15.31 15.75 1.35
CA ALA A 161 16.01 17.03 1.50
C ALA A 161 17.38 17.00 0.80
N ARG A 162 18.14 15.92 0.99
CA ARG A 162 19.41 15.70 0.30
C ARG A 162 19.22 15.55 -1.20
N CYS A 163 18.21 14.85 -1.72
CA CYS A 163 18.08 14.65 -3.16
C CYS A 163 17.46 15.84 -3.89
N ARG A 164 16.75 16.72 -3.18
CA ARG A 164 16.04 17.84 -3.80
C ARG A 164 16.95 18.77 -4.61
N HIS A 165 18.21 18.97 -4.22
CA HIS A 165 19.14 19.79 -5.00
C HIS A 165 19.50 19.19 -6.38
N ARG A 166 19.27 17.89 -6.59
CA ARG A 166 19.55 17.16 -7.84
C ARG A 166 18.33 17.08 -8.76
N GLY A 167 17.13 17.40 -8.27
CA GLY A 167 15.90 17.34 -9.05
C GLY A 167 14.64 17.15 -8.21
N ASP A 168 13.54 16.80 -8.88
CA ASP A 168 12.24 16.55 -8.27
C ASP A 168 12.27 15.34 -7.33
N VAL A 169 11.54 15.39 -6.22
CA VAL A 169 11.35 14.26 -5.32
C VAL A 169 9.87 13.88 -5.24
N MET A 170 9.58 12.59 -5.14
CA MET A 170 8.22 12.06 -5.05
C MET A 170 8.04 11.25 -3.78
N VAL A 171 6.94 11.49 -3.08
CA VAL A 171 6.48 10.67 -1.96
C VAL A 171 5.10 10.13 -2.31
N HIS A 172 4.94 8.81 -2.31
CA HIS A 172 3.66 8.20 -2.68
C HIS A 172 3.28 7.00 -1.81
N CYS A 173 1.98 6.72 -1.83
CA CYS A 173 1.42 5.49 -1.26
C CYS A 173 0.44 4.88 -2.28
N ALA A 174 -0.56 4.11 -1.84
CA ALA A 174 -1.59 3.58 -2.74
C ALA A 174 -2.33 4.70 -3.51
N HIS A 175 -2.92 5.66 -2.77
CA HIS A 175 -3.81 6.68 -3.32
C HIS A 175 -3.27 8.12 -3.23
N GLY A 176 -2.17 8.33 -2.51
CA GLY A 176 -1.60 9.66 -2.31
C GLY A 176 -2.43 10.58 -1.43
N ARG A 177 -2.92 10.07 -0.30
CA ARG A 177 -3.87 10.79 0.58
C ARG A 177 -3.48 10.83 2.05
N GLY A 178 -2.98 9.72 2.59
CA GLY A 178 -2.74 9.57 4.04
C GLY A 178 -1.27 9.39 4.36
N ARG A 179 -0.77 8.17 4.20
CA ARG A 179 0.62 7.77 4.49
C ARG A 179 1.65 8.71 3.82
N SER A 180 1.53 8.92 2.52
CA SER A 180 2.44 9.80 1.79
C SER A 180 2.31 11.27 2.17
N THR A 181 1.10 11.73 2.53
CA THR A 181 0.92 13.07 3.09
C THR A 181 1.65 13.20 4.43
N CYS A 182 1.59 12.19 5.29
CA CYS A 182 2.36 12.18 6.54
C CYS A 182 3.86 12.35 6.27
N VAL A 183 4.42 11.57 5.36
CA VAL A 183 5.86 11.62 5.05
C VAL A 183 6.28 12.92 4.39
N ILE A 184 5.54 13.39 3.37
CA ILE A 184 5.97 14.58 2.62
C ILE A 184 6.01 15.84 3.50
N LEU A 185 5.17 15.91 4.54
CA LEU A 185 5.22 17.00 5.52
C LEU A 185 6.53 17.02 6.29
N ALA A 186 6.98 15.85 6.77
CA ALA A 186 8.28 15.73 7.43
C ALA A 186 9.42 16.13 6.47
N CYS A 187 9.35 15.68 5.21
CA CYS A 187 10.36 16.04 4.21
C CYS A 187 10.41 17.56 3.93
N LEU A 188 9.25 18.21 3.80
CA LEU A 188 9.17 19.66 3.56
C LEU A 188 9.73 20.47 4.74
N VAL A 189 9.44 20.05 5.97
CA VAL A 189 9.97 20.69 7.19
C VAL A 189 11.48 20.48 7.29
N ARG A 190 11.98 19.25 7.11
CA ARG A 190 13.43 18.96 7.13
C ARG A 190 14.20 19.71 6.05
N ALA A 191 13.57 19.96 4.91
CA ALA A 191 14.15 20.75 3.83
C ALA A 191 14.10 22.28 4.08
N GLY A 192 13.55 22.73 5.21
CA GLY A 192 13.44 24.15 5.56
C GLY A 192 12.37 24.90 4.76
N VAL A 193 11.48 24.21 4.05
CA VAL A 193 10.40 24.84 3.27
C VAL A 193 9.33 25.43 4.18
N PHE A 194 9.05 24.76 5.30
CA PHE A 194 8.11 25.22 6.32
C PHE A 194 8.71 25.00 7.71
N SER A 195 8.25 25.79 8.68
CA SER A 195 8.75 25.73 10.06
C SER A 195 8.27 24.49 10.83
N ASN A 196 7.08 23.97 10.50
CA ASN A 196 6.46 22.85 11.18
C ASN A 196 5.46 22.11 10.29
N TRP A 197 5.13 20.87 10.67
CA TRP A 197 4.28 20.02 9.83
C TRP A 197 2.83 20.52 9.72
N ARG A 198 2.32 21.25 10.72
CA ARG A 198 0.94 21.77 10.73
C ARG A 198 0.79 22.89 9.70
N GLU A 199 1.74 23.82 9.67
CA GLU A 199 1.82 24.88 8.67
C GLU A 199 1.92 24.28 7.27
N ALA A 200 2.86 23.35 7.07
CA ALA A 200 3.02 22.64 5.80
C ALA A 200 1.71 21.98 5.34
N PHE A 201 0.97 21.34 6.25
CA PHE A 201 -0.28 20.65 5.93
C PHE A 201 -1.35 21.61 5.43
N GLU A 202 -1.57 22.74 6.12
CA GLU A 202 -2.55 23.72 5.68
C GLU A 202 -2.17 24.37 4.34
N LYS A 203 -0.87 24.52 4.05
CA LYS A 203 -0.39 25.08 2.78
C LYS A 203 -0.53 24.12 1.60
N ILE A 204 -0.28 22.82 1.78
CA ILE A 204 -0.38 21.85 0.67
C ILE A 204 -1.79 21.29 0.44
N LYS A 205 -2.68 21.42 1.42
CA LYS A 205 -4.06 20.89 1.35
C LYS A 205 -4.88 21.43 0.17
N PRO A 206 -4.78 22.70 -0.24
CA PRO A 206 -5.41 23.19 -1.46
C PRO A 206 -4.81 22.59 -2.74
N MET A 207 -3.53 22.21 -2.73
CA MET A 207 -2.79 21.74 -3.91
C MET A 207 -3.17 20.32 -4.34
N ARG A 208 -3.71 19.51 -3.40
CA ARG A 208 -4.17 18.15 -3.70
C ARG A 208 -5.44 17.82 -2.92
N LYS A 209 -6.56 17.69 -3.63
CA LYS A 209 -7.86 17.38 -3.04
C LYS A 209 -7.86 16.04 -2.30
N GLY A 210 -8.31 16.07 -1.05
CA GLY A 210 -8.62 14.91 -0.24
C GLY A 210 -7.41 14.18 0.34
N ILE A 211 -6.31 14.91 0.55
CA ILE A 211 -5.30 14.54 1.55
C ILE A 211 -5.90 14.61 2.96
N LYS A 212 -5.51 13.69 3.85
CA LYS A 212 -6.04 13.58 5.21
C LYS A 212 -5.04 12.90 6.14
N LEU A 213 -4.86 13.46 7.33
CA LEU A 213 -4.09 12.83 8.40
C LEU A 213 -5.04 12.27 9.47
N ASN A 214 -4.87 10.99 9.81
CA ASN A 214 -5.53 10.39 10.97
C ASN A 214 -4.76 10.72 12.27
N SER A 215 -5.33 10.38 13.42
CA SER A 215 -4.71 10.66 14.73
C SER A 215 -3.32 10.03 14.88
N LYS A 216 -3.13 8.80 14.39
CA LYS A 216 -1.83 8.10 14.43
C LYS A 216 -0.75 8.83 13.64
N MET A 217 -1.09 9.33 12.44
CA MET A 217 -0.17 10.10 11.58
C MET A 217 0.23 11.43 12.23
N ARG A 218 -0.74 12.15 12.83
CA ARG A 218 -0.46 13.39 13.55
C ARG A 218 0.46 13.16 14.75
N HIS A 219 0.20 12.12 15.52
CA HIS A 219 1.05 11.73 16.64
C HIS A 219 2.47 11.36 16.17
N ALA A 220 2.62 10.62 15.07
CA ALA A 220 3.94 10.27 14.53
C ALA A 220 4.73 11.53 14.10
N LEU A 221 4.06 12.50 13.48
CA LEU A 221 4.67 13.79 13.11
C LEU A 221 5.05 14.65 14.32
N ASP A 222 4.21 14.68 15.36
CA ASP A 222 4.53 15.39 16.60
C ASP A 222 5.75 14.79 17.30
N GLU A 223 5.82 13.46 17.41
CA GLU A 223 6.97 12.78 18.00
C GLU A 223 8.23 12.93 17.15
N TRP A 224 8.11 12.85 15.82
CA TRP A 224 9.22 13.12 14.91
C TRP A 224 9.77 14.53 15.08
N GLN A 225 8.93 15.56 15.04
CA GLN A 225 9.39 16.95 15.13
C GLN A 225 10.00 17.28 16.50
N LYS A 226 9.53 16.65 17.58
CA LYS A 226 10.16 16.79 18.91
C LYS A 226 11.55 16.12 18.97
N ARG A 227 11.68 14.94 18.34
CA ARG A 227 12.92 14.13 18.39
C ARG A 227 13.99 14.64 17.43
N TYR A 228 13.59 15.23 16.31
CA TYR A 228 14.48 15.69 15.25
C TYR A 228 14.12 17.14 14.87
N PRO A 229 14.52 18.15 15.68
CA PRO A 229 14.26 19.55 15.40
C PRO A 229 14.91 20.04 14.10
#